data_AF-A0A7C5SJ43-F1
#
_entry.id   AF-A0A7C5SJ43-F1
#
_cell.length_a   1.000
_cell.length_b   1.000
_cell.length_c   1.000
_cell.angle_alpha   90.00
_cell.angle_beta   90.00
_cell.angle_gamma   90.00
#
_symmetry.space_group_name_H-M   'P 1'
#
loop_
_entity.id
_entity.type
_entity.pdbx_description
1 polymer ?
#
loop_
_entity_poly.entity_id
_entity_poly.type
_entity_poly.pdbx_seq_one_letter_code
_entity_poly.pdbx_strand_id
1 'polypeptide(L)'
;PVGEGGQGLGVTRNTGTDGEEIHERVPRNAPPVWNLGHSSMNAMFHDGRIEPDPSHPSGFMSPAGDQLPPGLDNVLAVQAMFPVTSGAEMAGQPGENPIADAAAAGNLGGPGGVWEQLAWRLRQIPEYVQMFEDAYDDIDSPDDITYVHAANAIAAYEAVAFRADNSPFDRFLQGEWGAMSMSQLRGANLFYGRARCNTCHSGTFQTDMDYHAIGMPQIGPGKGHNAPGYSDGHDDFGREAVTGDNEDRYRFRTPPLRNVALSAPYGHDGAYATLEAVVRHHLRARWSLHHYDQSQAWLPSRPDLDAQDFVVMNDPARRRQIARRVEIRRVNLSEGEVSDLVSFLHALTDPASLDLRDTVPDRVPSGLPMYE
;
A
#
# COMPACT_ATOMS: atom_id res chain seq x y z
N PRO A 1 -3.60 8.60 6.32
CA PRO A 1 -4.83 7.77 6.32
C PRO A 1 -6.09 8.63 6.18
N VAL A 2 -6.22 9.32 5.06
CA VAL A 2 -7.40 10.13 4.69
C VAL A 2 -7.69 9.81 3.23
N GLY A 3 -8.84 9.20 2.97
CA GLY A 3 -9.27 8.83 1.62
C GLY A 3 -10.39 9.75 1.13
N GLU A 4 -11.52 9.16 0.78
CA GLU A 4 -12.73 9.85 0.33
C GLU A 4 -13.16 10.95 1.34
N GLY A 5 -13.65 12.10 0.84
CA GLY A 5 -13.93 13.33 1.61
C GLY A 5 -12.71 14.19 2.00
N GLY A 6 -11.48 13.68 1.84
CA GLY A 6 -10.27 14.44 2.18
C GLY A 6 -9.95 15.54 1.16
N GLN A 7 -9.60 16.75 1.63
CA GLN A 7 -9.14 17.85 0.77
C GLN A 7 -7.61 17.99 0.84
N GLY A 8 -6.98 18.37 -0.28
CA GLY A 8 -5.53 18.55 -0.40
C GLY A 8 -4.78 17.27 -0.81
N LEU A 9 -3.45 17.36 -0.94
CA LEU A 9 -2.61 16.31 -1.51
C LEU A 9 -1.49 15.89 -0.56
N GLY A 10 -1.28 14.57 -0.47
CA GLY A 10 -0.24 13.96 0.34
C GLY A 10 -0.23 14.50 1.78
N VAL A 11 0.83 15.23 2.09
CA VAL A 11 1.10 15.83 3.40
C VAL A 11 0.14 16.94 3.82
N THR A 12 -0.50 17.62 2.87
CA THR A 12 -1.45 18.70 3.19
C THR A 12 -2.88 18.20 3.32
N ARG A 13 -3.11 16.90 3.11
CA ARG A 13 -4.45 16.32 3.10
C ARG A 13 -5.10 16.41 4.48
N ASN A 14 -6.30 16.98 4.57
CA ASN A 14 -7.04 17.21 5.81
C ASN A 14 -8.31 16.34 5.87
N THR A 15 -9.13 16.47 6.93
CA THR A 15 -10.33 15.63 7.11
C THR A 15 -11.58 16.11 6.35
N GLY A 16 -11.44 17.04 5.40
CA GLY A 16 -12.54 17.69 4.71
C GLY A 16 -13.27 18.72 5.57
N THR A 17 -14.17 19.47 4.95
CA THR A 17 -15.09 20.45 5.57
C THR A 17 -16.43 20.47 4.83
N ASP A 18 -17.40 21.19 5.38
CA ASP A 18 -18.62 21.64 4.68
C ASP A 18 -19.55 20.52 4.19
N GLY A 19 -19.63 19.40 4.94
CA GLY A 19 -20.47 18.27 4.60
C GLY A 19 -19.82 17.26 3.65
N GLU A 20 -18.56 17.48 3.27
CA GLU A 20 -17.72 16.54 2.53
C GLU A 20 -16.62 15.96 3.44
N GLU A 21 -16.79 15.98 4.76
CA GLU A 21 -15.79 15.45 5.67
C GLU A 21 -15.65 13.92 5.55
N ILE A 22 -14.43 13.42 5.73
CA ILE A 22 -14.17 11.97 5.71
C ILE A 22 -15.07 11.23 6.70
N HIS A 23 -15.66 10.10 6.30
CA HIS A 23 -16.46 9.31 7.24
C HIS A 23 -15.58 8.55 8.25
N GLU A 24 -14.46 7.99 7.77
CA GLU A 24 -13.51 7.23 8.57
C GLU A 24 -12.07 7.40 8.06
N ARG A 25 -11.08 6.97 8.85
CA ARG A 25 -9.70 6.88 8.37
C ARG A 25 -9.52 5.62 7.56
N VAL A 26 -8.78 5.71 6.46
CA VAL A 26 -8.30 4.50 5.77
C VAL A 26 -7.40 3.70 6.74
N PRO A 27 -7.73 2.43 7.07
CA PRO A 27 -7.06 1.70 8.16
C PRO A 27 -5.58 1.39 7.95
N ARG A 28 -5.11 1.42 6.70
CA ARG A 28 -3.75 1.10 6.33
C ARG A 28 -3.14 2.24 5.53
N ASN A 29 -1.84 2.40 5.66
CA ASN A 29 -1.08 3.34 4.84
C ASN A 29 -1.03 2.87 3.39
N ALA A 30 -1.13 3.78 2.44
CA ALA A 30 -1.03 3.46 1.02
C ALA A 30 0.41 2.98 0.72
N PRO A 31 0.60 1.76 0.17
CA PRO A 31 1.92 1.33 -0.25
C PRO A 31 2.39 2.16 -1.46
N PRO A 32 3.70 2.38 -1.64
CA PRO A 32 4.21 3.01 -2.85
C PRO A 32 4.03 2.09 -4.06
N VAL A 33 3.94 2.68 -5.25
CA VAL A 33 3.72 1.97 -6.53
C VAL A 33 5.01 1.69 -7.33
N TRP A 34 6.19 1.91 -6.73
CA TRP A 34 7.48 1.72 -7.38
C TRP A 34 7.72 0.28 -7.80
N ASN A 35 8.05 0.06 -9.08
CA ASN A 35 8.43 -1.22 -9.66
C ASN A 35 7.39 -2.36 -9.51
N LEU A 36 6.12 -2.02 -9.24
CA LEU A 36 5.09 -3.04 -9.00
C LEU A 36 4.73 -3.87 -10.25
N GLY A 37 5.06 -3.39 -11.44
CA GLY A 37 4.87 -4.11 -12.71
C GLY A 37 5.88 -5.23 -13.00
N HIS A 38 6.90 -5.42 -12.16
CA HIS A 38 7.86 -6.50 -12.37
C HIS A 38 7.22 -7.86 -12.04
N SER A 39 7.49 -8.90 -12.84
CA SER A 39 6.86 -10.22 -12.69
C SER A 39 7.18 -10.97 -11.38
N SER A 40 8.18 -10.51 -10.62
CA SER A 40 8.46 -11.02 -9.27
C SER A 40 7.49 -10.48 -8.22
N MET A 41 6.71 -9.45 -8.55
CA MET A 41 5.67 -8.94 -7.67
C MET A 41 4.45 -9.85 -7.84
N ASN A 42 4.30 -10.78 -6.89
CA ASN A 42 3.28 -11.83 -6.92
C ASN A 42 2.22 -11.68 -5.82
N ALA A 43 2.23 -10.58 -5.07
CA ALA A 43 1.23 -10.29 -4.07
C ALA A 43 1.01 -8.79 -3.90
N MET A 44 -0.25 -8.38 -3.75
CA MET A 44 -0.63 -6.97 -3.53
C MET A 44 -1.33 -6.75 -2.18
N PHE A 45 -1.38 -5.49 -1.75
CA PHE A 45 -1.72 -5.05 -0.39
C PHE A 45 -0.72 -5.52 0.69
N HIS A 46 -0.87 -4.98 1.91
CA HIS A 46 -0.01 -5.32 3.05
C HIS A 46 -0.22 -6.73 3.58
N ASP A 47 -1.40 -7.33 3.42
CA ASP A 47 -1.71 -8.70 3.88
C ASP A 47 -1.70 -9.74 2.77
N GLY A 48 -1.43 -9.34 1.52
CA GLY A 48 -1.37 -10.28 0.42
C GLY A 48 -2.71 -10.86 0.01
N ARG A 49 -3.80 -10.11 0.21
CA ARG A 49 -5.14 -10.56 -0.18
C ARG A 49 -5.33 -10.72 -1.68
N ILE A 50 -4.35 -10.33 -2.49
CA ILE A 50 -4.29 -10.57 -3.94
C ILE A 50 -3.03 -11.36 -4.24
N GLU A 51 -3.19 -12.58 -4.74
CA GLU A 51 -2.11 -13.49 -5.16
C GLU A 51 -2.59 -14.33 -6.36
N PRO A 52 -1.68 -14.82 -7.24
CA PRO A 52 -2.04 -15.77 -8.28
C PRO A 52 -2.59 -17.05 -7.66
N ASP A 53 -3.74 -17.49 -8.15
CA ASP A 53 -4.36 -18.74 -7.74
C ASP A 53 -5.15 -19.33 -8.93
N PRO A 54 -4.58 -20.32 -9.65
CA PRO A 54 -5.21 -20.90 -10.83
C PRO A 54 -6.46 -21.72 -10.51
N SER A 55 -6.81 -21.91 -9.23
CA SER A 55 -8.07 -22.56 -8.86
C SER A 55 -9.29 -21.63 -8.98
N HIS A 56 -9.07 -20.31 -9.02
CA HIS A 56 -10.12 -19.33 -9.28
C HIS A 56 -10.32 -19.08 -10.78
N PRO A 57 -11.56 -18.84 -11.27
CA PRO A 57 -11.82 -18.56 -12.69
C PRO A 57 -11.04 -17.36 -13.25
N SER A 58 -10.77 -16.36 -12.41
CA SER A 58 -9.98 -15.18 -12.74
C SER A 58 -8.47 -15.47 -12.84
N GLY A 59 -8.00 -16.59 -12.26
CA GLY A 59 -6.59 -16.89 -12.06
C GLY A 59 -5.97 -16.26 -10.81
N PHE A 60 -6.76 -15.55 -9.99
CA PHE A 60 -6.27 -14.83 -8.81
C PHE A 60 -7.18 -15.04 -7.60
N MET A 61 -6.56 -15.24 -6.44
CA MET A 61 -7.22 -15.08 -5.15
C MET A 61 -7.44 -13.58 -4.92
N SER A 62 -8.64 -13.19 -4.51
CA SER A 62 -8.95 -11.80 -4.12
C SER A 62 -10.16 -11.74 -3.17
N PRO A 63 -10.39 -10.61 -2.47
CA PRO A 63 -11.59 -10.44 -1.65
C PRO A 63 -12.91 -10.53 -2.43
N ALA A 64 -12.88 -10.36 -3.75
CA ALA A 64 -14.08 -10.44 -4.59
C ALA A 64 -14.49 -11.89 -4.93
N GLY A 65 -13.61 -12.88 -4.69
CA GLY A 65 -13.86 -14.28 -5.05
C GLY A 65 -14.30 -14.43 -6.50
N ASP A 66 -15.40 -15.16 -6.72
CA ASP A 66 -15.97 -15.42 -8.04
C ASP A 66 -16.55 -14.18 -8.75
N GLN A 67 -16.69 -13.05 -8.05
CA GLN A 67 -17.11 -11.79 -8.69
C GLN A 67 -15.98 -11.16 -9.50
N LEU A 68 -14.72 -11.50 -9.23
CA LEU A 68 -13.57 -10.97 -9.98
C LEU A 68 -13.62 -11.49 -11.42
N PRO A 69 -13.74 -10.63 -12.44
CA PRO A 69 -13.78 -11.06 -13.83
C PRO A 69 -12.41 -11.62 -14.28
N PRO A 70 -12.39 -12.52 -15.29
CA PRO A 70 -11.16 -12.94 -15.96
C PRO A 70 -10.59 -11.81 -16.84
N GLY A 71 -9.38 -12.00 -17.37
CA GLY A 71 -8.74 -11.08 -18.31
C GLY A 71 -7.83 -10.02 -17.67
N LEU A 72 -7.61 -10.08 -16.36
CA LEU A 72 -6.63 -9.25 -15.66
C LEU A 72 -5.21 -9.79 -15.90
N ASP A 73 -4.28 -8.93 -16.31
CA ASP A 73 -2.97 -9.37 -16.79
C ASP A 73 -2.04 -9.89 -15.67
N ASN A 74 -2.15 -9.31 -14.48
CA ASN A 74 -1.29 -9.60 -13.34
C ASN A 74 -1.90 -9.08 -12.03
N VAL A 75 -1.24 -9.36 -10.90
CA VAL A 75 -1.71 -8.93 -9.57
C VAL A 75 -1.83 -7.40 -9.41
N LEU A 76 -1.08 -6.61 -10.18
CA LEU A 76 -1.20 -5.14 -10.16
C LEU A 76 -2.52 -4.70 -10.80
N ALA A 77 -2.89 -5.30 -11.93
CA ALA A 77 -4.21 -5.09 -12.54
C ALA A 77 -5.34 -5.51 -11.59
N VAL A 78 -5.19 -6.65 -10.91
CA VAL A 78 -6.16 -7.07 -9.88
C VAL A 78 -6.26 -6.05 -8.76
N GLN A 79 -5.14 -5.45 -8.32
CA GLN A 79 -5.14 -4.43 -7.27
C GLN A 79 -5.90 -3.16 -7.69
N ALA A 80 -5.77 -2.72 -8.94
CA ALA A 80 -6.49 -1.57 -9.49
C ALA A 80 -8.03 -1.74 -9.45
N MET A 81 -8.53 -2.96 -9.26
CA MET A 81 -9.96 -3.23 -9.15
C MET A 81 -10.57 -2.80 -7.80
N PHE A 82 -9.78 -2.63 -6.74
CA PHE A 82 -10.32 -2.57 -5.35
C PHE A 82 -10.47 -1.17 -4.73
N PRO A 83 -9.62 -0.16 -4.98
CA PRO A 83 -9.82 1.16 -4.40
C PRO A 83 -11.21 1.73 -4.70
N VAL A 84 -11.72 1.50 -5.92
CA VAL A 84 -13.07 1.89 -6.37
C VAL A 84 -14.23 1.16 -5.71
N THR A 85 -13.97 0.08 -4.96
CA THR A 85 -14.99 -0.66 -4.22
C THR A 85 -15.02 -0.29 -2.74
N SER A 86 -14.16 0.62 -2.30
CA SER A 86 -13.96 0.94 -0.89
C SER A 86 -14.56 2.29 -0.56
N GLY A 87 -15.50 2.31 0.41
CA GLY A 87 -16.17 3.54 0.83
C GLY A 87 -15.22 4.56 1.44
N ALA A 88 -14.21 4.10 2.19
CA ALA A 88 -13.17 4.95 2.75
C ALA A 88 -12.17 5.47 1.70
N GLU A 89 -12.15 4.94 0.46
CA GLU A 89 -11.17 5.29 -0.57
C GLU A 89 -11.79 6.03 -1.75
N MET A 90 -12.58 5.37 -2.61
CA MET A 90 -13.09 5.99 -3.86
C MET A 90 -14.58 5.76 -4.11
N ALA A 91 -15.23 4.78 -3.47
CA ALA A 91 -16.64 4.48 -3.77
C ALA A 91 -17.60 5.55 -3.24
N GLY A 92 -17.27 6.14 -2.09
CA GLY A 92 -18.17 6.98 -1.28
C GLY A 92 -19.00 6.17 -0.29
N GLN A 93 -19.87 6.86 0.43
CA GLN A 93 -20.75 6.28 1.45
C GLN A 93 -22.11 5.84 0.87
N PRO A 94 -22.76 4.82 1.46
CA PRO A 94 -24.09 4.39 1.03
C PRO A 94 -25.09 5.55 0.96
N GLY A 95 -25.84 5.64 -0.14
CA GLY A 95 -26.82 6.69 -0.41
C GLY A 95 -26.28 7.91 -1.16
N GLU A 96 -24.96 8.07 -1.28
CA GLU A 96 -24.37 9.19 -2.02
C GLU A 96 -24.45 8.98 -3.53
N ASN A 97 -24.20 7.74 -3.97
CA ASN A 97 -24.24 7.39 -5.38
C ASN A 97 -24.43 5.87 -5.59
N PRO A 98 -24.88 5.44 -6.79
CA PRO A 98 -25.15 4.03 -7.08
C PRO A 98 -23.94 3.09 -6.98
N ILE A 99 -22.70 3.59 -7.09
CA ILE A 99 -21.48 2.78 -6.92
C ILE A 99 -21.24 2.52 -5.43
N ALA A 100 -21.38 3.55 -4.59
CA ALA A 100 -21.29 3.39 -3.13
C ALA A 100 -22.33 2.39 -2.60
N ASP A 101 -23.57 2.46 -3.11
CA ASP A 101 -24.63 1.51 -2.76
C ASP A 101 -24.28 0.08 -3.16
N ALA A 102 -23.74 -0.12 -4.37
CA ALA A 102 -23.32 -1.43 -4.84
C ALA A 102 -22.13 -1.97 -4.03
N ALA A 103 -21.14 -1.13 -3.74
CA ALA A 103 -19.98 -1.47 -2.92
C ALA A 103 -20.40 -1.91 -1.51
N ALA A 104 -21.27 -1.14 -0.85
CA ALA A 104 -21.78 -1.45 0.48
C ALA A 104 -22.65 -2.72 0.53
N ALA A 105 -23.34 -3.03 -0.57
CA ALA A 105 -24.07 -4.28 -0.73
C ALA A 105 -23.18 -5.49 -1.10
N GLY A 106 -21.87 -5.29 -1.30
CA GLY A 106 -20.95 -6.33 -1.75
C GLY A 106 -21.16 -6.77 -3.19
N ASN A 107 -21.86 -5.96 -4.00
CA ASN A 107 -22.10 -6.20 -5.41
C ASN A 107 -21.00 -5.56 -6.26
N LEU A 108 -19.89 -6.27 -6.44
CA LEU A 108 -18.67 -5.75 -7.07
C LEU A 108 -18.68 -5.96 -8.59
N GLY A 109 -19.04 -7.17 -9.02
CA GLY A 109 -19.06 -7.58 -10.43
C GLY A 109 -20.46 -7.83 -10.98
N GLY A 110 -20.57 -7.99 -12.30
CA GLY A 110 -21.82 -8.31 -12.98
C GLY A 110 -22.79 -7.12 -13.13
N PRO A 111 -24.03 -7.37 -13.60
CA PRO A 111 -25.00 -6.31 -13.90
C PRO A 111 -25.32 -5.45 -12.68
N GLY A 112 -25.09 -4.14 -12.81
CA GLY A 112 -25.30 -3.17 -11.72
C GLY A 112 -24.26 -3.23 -10.60
N GLY A 113 -23.23 -4.08 -10.71
CA GLY A 113 -22.09 -4.08 -9.79
C GLY A 113 -21.17 -2.87 -9.99
N VAL A 114 -20.30 -2.62 -9.02
CA VAL A 114 -19.35 -1.49 -9.03
C VAL A 114 -18.61 -1.36 -10.36
N TRP A 115 -18.00 -2.44 -10.85
CA TRP A 115 -17.17 -2.40 -12.05
C TRP A 115 -17.95 -2.17 -13.34
N GLU A 116 -19.17 -2.72 -13.45
CA GLU A 116 -20.00 -2.46 -14.63
C GLU A 116 -20.50 -1.01 -14.67
N GLN A 117 -20.85 -0.44 -13.51
CA GLN A 117 -21.23 0.97 -13.42
C GLN A 117 -20.07 1.91 -13.78
N LEU A 118 -18.84 1.57 -13.38
CA LEU A 118 -17.64 2.33 -13.75
C LEU A 118 -17.31 2.19 -15.24
N ALA A 119 -17.41 0.98 -15.79
CA ALA A 119 -17.27 0.74 -17.21
C ALA A 119 -18.28 1.59 -18.00
N TRP A 120 -19.54 1.63 -17.58
CA TRP A 120 -20.56 2.48 -18.19
C TRP A 120 -20.16 3.96 -18.22
N ARG A 121 -19.56 4.50 -17.14
CA ARG A 121 -19.05 5.88 -17.12
C ARG A 121 -17.97 6.13 -18.17
N LEU A 122 -17.05 5.19 -18.36
CA LEU A 122 -16.02 5.27 -19.39
C LEU A 122 -16.64 5.32 -20.80
N ARG A 123 -17.65 4.48 -21.05
CA ARG A 123 -18.40 4.42 -22.33
C ARG A 123 -19.11 5.73 -22.67
N GLN A 124 -19.41 6.58 -21.68
CA GLN A 124 -20.06 7.87 -21.89
C GLN A 124 -19.11 8.99 -22.34
N ILE A 125 -17.80 8.73 -22.41
CA ILE A 125 -16.78 9.73 -22.76
C ILE A 125 -16.17 9.35 -24.11
N PRO A 126 -16.56 10.02 -25.22
CA PRO A 126 -16.13 9.62 -26.57
C PRO A 126 -14.62 9.54 -26.77
N GLU A 127 -13.85 10.41 -26.11
CA GLU A 127 -12.39 10.38 -26.17
C GLU A 127 -11.81 9.15 -25.44
N TYR A 128 -12.38 8.72 -24.31
CA TYR A 128 -11.96 7.44 -23.70
C TYR A 128 -12.31 6.25 -24.57
N VAL A 129 -13.50 6.24 -25.19
CA VAL A 129 -13.90 5.17 -26.11
C VAL A 129 -12.85 5.00 -27.22
N GLN A 130 -12.48 6.09 -27.91
CA GLN A 130 -11.46 6.04 -28.95
C GLN A 130 -10.11 5.54 -28.41
N MET A 131 -9.69 6.00 -27.22
CA MET A 131 -8.44 5.55 -26.62
C MET A 131 -8.45 4.05 -26.25
N PHE A 132 -9.60 3.51 -25.85
CA PHE A 132 -9.75 2.07 -25.59
C PHE A 132 -9.74 1.26 -26.89
N GLU A 133 -10.46 1.69 -27.93
CA GLU A 133 -10.44 1.09 -29.28
C GLU A 133 -9.01 1.09 -29.88
N ASP A 134 -8.24 2.16 -29.67
CA ASP A 134 -6.86 2.25 -30.16
C ASP A 134 -5.87 1.34 -29.39
N ALA A 135 -6.19 1.00 -28.13
CA ALA A 135 -5.28 0.29 -27.23
C ALA A 135 -5.53 -1.22 -27.15
N TYR A 136 -6.75 -1.67 -27.44
CA TYR A 136 -7.18 -3.06 -27.25
C TYR A 136 -7.79 -3.63 -28.53
N ASP A 137 -7.20 -4.71 -29.04
CA ASP A 137 -7.63 -5.37 -30.29
C ASP A 137 -9.02 -6.03 -30.19
N ASP A 138 -9.54 -6.23 -28.98
CA ASP A 138 -10.83 -6.87 -28.69
C ASP A 138 -11.98 -5.88 -28.46
N ILE A 139 -11.76 -4.57 -28.70
CA ILE A 139 -12.77 -3.52 -28.56
C ILE A 139 -13.17 -3.01 -29.95
N ASP A 140 -14.33 -3.47 -30.43
CA ASP A 140 -14.94 -3.03 -31.70
C ASP A 140 -16.00 -1.93 -31.49
N SER A 141 -16.47 -1.78 -30.25
CA SER A 141 -17.54 -0.85 -29.88
C SER A 141 -17.45 -0.42 -28.41
N PRO A 142 -18.12 0.67 -28.00
CA PRO A 142 -18.14 1.09 -26.60
C PRO A 142 -18.60 0.01 -25.62
N ASP A 143 -19.53 -0.86 -26.02
CA ASP A 143 -20.08 -1.89 -25.15
C ASP A 143 -19.07 -2.98 -24.79
N ASP A 144 -17.99 -3.14 -25.57
CA ASP A 144 -16.90 -4.07 -25.30
C ASP A 144 -15.96 -3.57 -24.17
N ILE A 145 -15.98 -2.25 -23.88
CA ILE A 145 -15.17 -1.66 -22.81
C ILE A 145 -15.68 -2.14 -21.45
N THR A 146 -14.96 -3.07 -20.83
CA THR A 146 -15.13 -3.45 -19.43
C THR A 146 -14.15 -2.72 -18.49
N TYR A 147 -14.40 -2.78 -17.17
CA TYR A 147 -13.47 -2.25 -16.19
C TYR A 147 -12.15 -3.05 -16.09
N VAL A 148 -12.10 -4.27 -16.63
CA VAL A 148 -10.85 -5.04 -16.75
C VAL A 148 -9.85 -4.31 -17.64
N HIS A 149 -10.30 -3.73 -18.77
CA HIS A 149 -9.43 -2.91 -19.62
C HIS A 149 -8.90 -1.70 -18.85
N ALA A 150 -9.75 -1.02 -18.09
CA ALA A 150 -9.30 0.11 -17.27
C ALA A 150 -8.25 -0.30 -16.22
N ALA A 151 -8.47 -1.42 -15.54
CA ALA A 151 -7.54 -1.94 -14.55
C ALA A 151 -6.20 -2.38 -15.17
N ASN A 152 -6.22 -3.04 -16.33
CA ASN A 152 -5.02 -3.39 -17.08
C ASN A 152 -4.27 -2.13 -17.56
N ALA A 153 -4.99 -1.11 -18.05
CA ALA A 153 -4.39 0.16 -18.46
C ALA A 153 -3.72 0.90 -17.29
N ILE A 154 -4.36 0.92 -16.10
CA ILE A 154 -3.78 1.48 -14.87
C ILE A 154 -2.50 0.72 -14.50
N ALA A 155 -2.55 -0.61 -14.48
CA ALA A 155 -1.38 -1.43 -14.15
C ALA A 155 -0.23 -1.26 -15.16
N ALA A 156 -0.54 -1.14 -16.45
CA ALA A 156 0.46 -0.88 -17.49
C ALA A 156 1.11 0.50 -17.32
N TYR A 157 0.31 1.54 -17.02
CA TYR A 157 0.83 2.86 -16.68
C TYR A 157 1.73 2.80 -15.44
N GLU A 158 1.28 2.18 -14.36
CA GLU A 158 2.04 2.07 -13.11
C GLU A 158 3.38 1.33 -13.32
N ALA A 159 3.35 0.24 -14.08
CA ALA A 159 4.53 -0.57 -14.41
C ALA A 159 5.63 0.24 -15.13
N VAL A 160 5.23 1.20 -15.97
CA VAL A 160 6.16 2.01 -16.76
C VAL A 160 6.54 3.31 -16.04
N ALA A 161 5.54 4.09 -15.61
CA ALA A 161 5.73 5.41 -15.04
C ALA A 161 6.47 5.40 -13.69
N PHE A 162 6.33 4.32 -12.93
CA PHE A 162 6.95 4.17 -11.61
C PHE A 162 8.07 3.14 -11.59
N ARG A 163 8.68 2.86 -12.75
CA ARG A 163 9.92 2.10 -12.84
C ARG A 163 11.06 2.91 -12.21
N ALA A 164 11.83 2.27 -11.34
CA ALA A 164 12.98 2.84 -10.65
C ALA A 164 14.10 1.81 -10.54
N ASP A 165 15.10 1.93 -11.41
CA ASP A 165 16.18 0.96 -11.61
C ASP A 165 17.56 1.58 -11.82
N ASN A 166 17.71 2.88 -11.55
CA ASN A 166 18.94 3.64 -11.74
C ASN A 166 19.38 4.40 -10.47
N SER A 167 19.11 3.83 -9.29
CA SER A 167 19.58 4.39 -8.02
C SER A 167 21.12 4.33 -7.88
N PRO A 168 21.74 5.08 -6.96
CA PRO A 168 23.15 4.92 -6.62
C PRO A 168 23.57 3.46 -6.36
N PHE A 169 22.69 2.67 -5.73
CA PHE A 169 22.92 1.25 -5.53
C PHE A 169 22.93 0.45 -6.85
N ASP A 170 22.02 0.74 -7.79
CA ASP A 170 21.99 0.05 -9.09
C ASP A 170 23.24 0.34 -9.90
N ARG A 171 23.65 1.61 -9.98
CA ARG A 171 24.88 2.01 -10.67
C ARG A 171 26.12 1.38 -10.04
N PHE A 172 26.16 1.28 -8.71
CA PHE A 172 27.22 0.57 -8.01
C PHE A 172 27.28 -0.91 -8.39
N LEU A 173 26.13 -1.60 -8.47
CA LEU A 173 26.05 -3.00 -8.92
C LEU A 173 26.46 -3.18 -10.39
N GLN A 174 26.29 -2.15 -11.23
CA GLN A 174 26.73 -2.14 -12.62
C GLN A 174 28.23 -1.83 -12.79
N GLY A 175 28.97 -1.63 -11.70
CA GLY A 175 30.41 -1.41 -11.70
C GLY A 175 30.84 0.05 -11.60
N GLU A 176 29.90 0.98 -11.42
CA GLU A 176 30.22 2.37 -11.04
C GLU A 176 30.55 2.44 -9.55
N TRP A 177 31.72 1.96 -9.16
CA TRP A 177 32.12 1.83 -7.75
C TRP A 177 32.11 3.14 -6.95
N GLY A 178 32.12 4.29 -7.63
CA GLY A 178 32.00 5.62 -7.04
C GLY A 178 30.56 6.14 -6.87
N ALA A 179 29.55 5.38 -7.30
CA ALA A 179 28.15 5.80 -7.24
C ALA A 179 27.62 5.88 -5.79
N MET A 180 28.16 5.06 -4.89
CA MET A 180 27.82 5.06 -3.47
C MET A 180 28.92 5.72 -2.63
N SER A 181 28.52 6.51 -1.64
CA SER A 181 29.42 7.09 -0.64
C SER A 181 29.97 6.03 0.33
N MET A 182 31.03 6.38 1.06
CA MET A 182 31.60 5.48 2.07
C MET A 182 30.62 5.14 3.20
N SER A 183 29.71 6.05 3.59
CA SER A 183 28.67 5.73 4.60
C SER A 183 27.63 4.78 4.04
N GLN A 184 27.23 4.96 2.78
CA GLN A 184 26.32 4.05 2.08
C GLN A 184 26.92 2.64 1.97
N LEU A 185 28.21 2.52 1.68
CA LEU A 185 28.90 1.22 1.63
C LEU A 185 28.99 0.55 3.00
N ARG A 186 29.29 1.30 4.07
CA ARG A 186 29.25 0.77 5.44
C ARG A 186 27.84 0.32 5.83
N GLY A 187 26.83 1.10 5.45
CA GLY A 187 25.42 0.76 5.63
C GLY A 187 25.02 -0.51 4.89
N ALA A 188 25.44 -0.67 3.64
CA ALA A 188 25.21 -1.89 2.86
C ALA A 188 25.84 -3.11 3.55
N ASN A 189 27.08 -2.99 4.05
CA ASN A 189 27.75 -4.06 4.78
C ASN A 189 27.03 -4.43 6.09
N LEU A 190 26.43 -3.46 6.79
CA LEU A 190 25.57 -3.73 7.93
C LEU A 190 24.30 -4.47 7.51
N PHE A 191 23.60 -3.94 6.49
CA PHE A 191 22.34 -4.44 5.96
C PHE A 191 22.41 -5.91 5.52
N TYR A 192 23.43 -6.24 4.73
CA TYR A 192 23.70 -7.60 4.23
C TYR A 192 24.48 -8.49 5.22
N GLY A 193 24.93 -7.91 6.34
CA GLY A 193 25.74 -8.58 7.34
C GLY A 193 25.06 -8.62 8.69
N ARG A 194 25.71 -8.04 9.70
CA ARG A 194 25.33 -8.22 11.11
C ARG A 194 24.01 -7.58 11.51
N ALA A 195 23.46 -6.66 10.71
CA ALA A 195 22.13 -6.09 10.95
C ALA A 195 21.00 -7.02 10.46
N ARG A 196 21.30 -7.97 9.57
CA ARG A 196 20.39 -9.04 9.11
C ARG A 196 19.13 -8.53 8.41
N CYS A 197 19.14 -7.30 7.88
CA CYS A 197 17.99 -6.75 7.15
C CYS A 197 17.69 -7.59 5.90
N ASN A 198 18.75 -8.11 5.27
CA ASN A 198 18.69 -8.95 4.08
C ASN A 198 18.06 -10.34 4.28
N THR A 199 17.71 -10.75 5.51
CA THR A 199 17.02 -12.03 5.71
C THR A 199 15.60 -12.01 5.20
N CYS A 200 14.99 -10.83 5.12
CA CYS A 200 13.67 -10.62 4.50
C CYS A 200 13.78 -9.64 3.31
N HIS A 201 14.54 -8.55 3.48
CA HIS A 201 14.73 -7.58 2.40
C HIS A 201 15.84 -8.00 1.43
N SER A 202 15.53 -8.96 0.56
CA SER A 202 16.50 -9.63 -0.32
C SER A 202 16.20 -9.48 -1.82
N GLY A 203 17.10 -9.97 -2.67
CA GLY A 203 16.91 -9.93 -4.13
C GLY A 203 16.94 -8.53 -4.75
N THR A 204 16.49 -8.44 -6.00
CA THR A 204 16.56 -7.23 -6.84
C THR A 204 15.82 -6.02 -6.25
N PHE A 205 14.69 -6.26 -5.60
CA PHE A 205 13.82 -5.21 -5.04
C PHE A 205 13.87 -5.14 -3.50
N GLN A 206 14.80 -5.87 -2.87
CA GLN A 206 14.98 -5.90 -1.42
C GLN A 206 13.67 -6.29 -0.71
N THR A 207 13.05 -7.34 -1.21
CA THR A 207 11.88 -8.01 -0.62
C THR A 207 11.90 -9.49 -1.00
N ASP A 208 11.53 -10.34 -0.05
CA ASP A 208 11.23 -11.76 -0.24
C ASP A 208 9.78 -12.00 -0.66
N MET A 209 8.93 -10.96 -0.62
CA MET A 209 7.47 -11.02 -0.79
C MET A 209 6.74 -11.89 0.24
N ASP A 210 7.43 -12.35 1.29
CA ASP A 210 6.87 -13.14 2.38
C ASP A 210 6.23 -12.24 3.45
N TYR A 211 5.60 -12.87 4.43
CA TYR A 211 4.84 -12.22 5.50
C TYR A 211 5.52 -12.42 6.84
N HIS A 212 5.78 -11.34 7.57
CA HIS A 212 6.51 -11.39 8.84
C HIS A 212 5.82 -10.56 9.91
N ALA A 213 5.85 -11.06 11.14
CA ALA A 213 5.34 -10.35 12.31
C ALA A 213 6.50 -9.61 12.99
N ILE A 214 6.61 -8.31 12.72
CA ILE A 214 7.66 -7.45 13.31
C ILE A 214 7.16 -6.60 14.48
N GLY A 215 5.92 -6.83 14.93
CA GLY A 215 5.30 -6.09 16.03
C GLY A 215 5.21 -4.59 15.78
N MET A 216 4.88 -4.21 14.55
CA MET A 216 4.56 -2.83 14.21
C MET A 216 3.43 -2.33 15.15
N PRO A 217 3.48 -1.07 15.64
CA PRO A 217 2.32 -0.46 16.27
C PRO A 217 1.07 -0.58 15.39
N GLN A 218 -0.11 -0.58 16.01
CA GLN A 218 -1.39 -0.54 15.31
C GLN A 218 -2.12 0.75 15.68
N ILE A 219 -2.10 1.72 14.77
CA ILE A 219 -2.76 3.01 14.89
C ILE A 219 -3.99 3.10 13.98
N GLY A 220 -4.87 4.07 14.23
CA GLY A 220 -6.10 4.26 13.46
C GLY A 220 -7.22 3.30 13.87
N PRO A 221 -8.24 3.11 13.01
CA PRO A 221 -9.48 2.44 13.37
C PRO A 221 -9.37 0.91 13.43
N GLY A 222 -8.32 0.31 12.89
CA GLY A 222 -8.20 -1.14 12.74
C GLY A 222 -8.97 -1.71 11.55
N LYS A 223 -9.02 -3.04 11.43
CA LYS A 223 -9.66 -3.73 10.29
C LYS A 223 -10.96 -4.48 10.67
N GLY A 224 -11.56 -4.14 11.80
CA GLY A 224 -12.79 -4.79 12.28
C GLY A 224 -12.53 -6.10 13.05
N HIS A 225 -11.27 -6.46 13.31
CA HIS A 225 -10.95 -7.68 14.04
C HIS A 225 -10.95 -7.47 15.55
N ASN A 226 -11.09 -8.58 16.27
CA ASN A 226 -11.22 -8.59 17.72
C ASN A 226 -10.24 -9.59 18.34
N ALA A 227 -9.17 -9.08 18.93
CA ALA A 227 -8.26 -9.86 19.76
C ALA A 227 -9.05 -10.61 20.86
N PRO A 228 -8.56 -11.77 21.33
CA PRO A 228 -9.18 -12.47 22.46
C PRO A 228 -9.45 -11.55 23.65
N GLY A 229 -10.71 -11.45 24.05
CA GLY A 229 -11.18 -10.58 25.14
C GLY A 229 -11.74 -9.22 24.70
N TYR A 230 -11.84 -8.95 23.40
CA TYR A 230 -12.31 -7.68 22.84
C TYR A 230 -13.48 -7.88 21.88
N SER A 231 -14.23 -6.80 21.63
CA SER A 231 -15.40 -6.80 20.73
C SER A 231 -15.65 -5.41 20.11
N ASP A 232 -14.60 -4.61 19.98
CA ASP A 232 -14.64 -3.20 19.53
C ASP A 232 -14.16 -3.00 18.07
N GLY A 233 -13.64 -4.05 17.43
CA GLY A 233 -13.23 -4.03 16.01
C GLY A 233 -11.90 -3.33 15.71
N HIS A 234 -11.12 -2.94 16.72
CA HIS A 234 -9.95 -2.09 16.49
C HIS A 234 -8.65 -2.83 16.11
N ASP A 235 -8.62 -4.17 16.07
CA ASP A 235 -7.42 -4.90 15.71
C ASP A 235 -7.28 -5.08 14.19
N ASP A 236 -6.04 -5.10 13.69
CA ASP A 236 -5.69 -5.60 12.36
C ASP A 236 -4.91 -6.91 12.49
N PHE A 237 -5.47 -8.02 12.02
CA PHE A 237 -4.82 -9.33 12.08
C PHE A 237 -3.84 -9.57 10.92
N GLY A 238 -3.75 -8.66 9.94
CA GLY A 238 -2.84 -8.81 8.81
C GLY A 238 -3.16 -10.05 7.97
N ARG A 239 -2.15 -10.87 7.69
CA ARG A 239 -2.24 -12.07 6.86
C ARG A 239 -3.26 -13.10 7.36
N GLU A 240 -3.49 -13.24 8.67
CA GLU A 240 -4.53 -14.15 9.19
C GLU A 240 -5.93 -13.81 8.66
N ALA A 241 -6.23 -12.55 8.34
CA ALA A 241 -7.51 -12.17 7.74
C ALA A 241 -7.71 -12.76 6.32
N VAL A 242 -6.62 -13.15 5.66
CA VAL A 242 -6.60 -13.77 4.34
C VAL A 242 -6.57 -15.30 4.47
N THR A 243 -5.69 -15.83 5.32
CA THR A 243 -5.44 -17.28 5.40
C THR A 243 -6.36 -18.02 6.36
N GLY A 244 -6.92 -17.30 7.34
CA GLY A 244 -7.63 -17.90 8.48
C GLY A 244 -6.71 -18.65 9.45
N ASP A 245 -5.40 -18.70 9.21
CA ASP A 245 -4.43 -19.36 10.08
C ASP A 245 -3.99 -18.41 11.20
N ASN A 246 -4.16 -18.88 12.44
CA ASN A 246 -3.77 -18.12 13.61
C ASN A 246 -2.25 -17.85 13.69
N GLU A 247 -1.43 -18.68 13.05
CA GLU A 247 0.03 -18.48 12.98
C GLU A 247 0.43 -17.30 12.09
N ASP A 248 -0.47 -16.85 11.20
CA ASP A 248 -0.26 -15.67 10.36
C ASP A 248 -0.70 -14.35 11.01
N ARG A 249 -1.17 -14.41 12.27
CA ARG A 249 -1.64 -13.23 12.99
C ARG A 249 -0.54 -12.17 13.11
N TYR A 250 -0.89 -10.94 12.71
CA TYR A 250 -0.03 -9.76 12.71
C TYR A 250 1.17 -9.83 11.75
N ARG A 251 1.16 -10.78 10.81
CA ARG A 251 2.12 -10.79 9.71
C ARG A 251 1.66 -9.87 8.58
N PHE A 252 2.60 -9.13 8.03
CA PHE A 252 2.41 -8.30 6.85
C PHE A 252 3.54 -8.55 5.86
N ARG A 253 3.26 -8.32 4.59
CA ARG A 253 4.19 -8.51 3.49
C ARG A 253 5.43 -7.64 3.68
N THR A 254 6.61 -8.18 3.40
CA THR A 254 7.83 -7.39 3.28
C THR A 254 7.70 -6.42 2.11
N PRO A 255 7.67 -5.08 2.34
CA PRO A 255 7.62 -4.14 1.22
C PRO A 255 8.97 -4.09 0.48
N PRO A 256 8.97 -3.88 -0.84
CA PRO A 256 10.18 -3.50 -1.57
C PRO A 256 10.84 -2.26 -0.96
N LEU A 257 12.17 -2.16 -1.00
CA LEU A 257 12.89 -0.99 -0.45
C LEU A 257 13.39 0.00 -1.50
N ARG A 258 13.14 -0.24 -2.79
CA ARG A 258 13.41 0.75 -3.83
C ARG A 258 12.60 2.01 -3.56
N ASN A 259 13.27 3.17 -3.59
CA ASN A 259 12.67 4.46 -3.23
C ASN A 259 12.04 4.54 -1.83
N VAL A 260 12.45 3.69 -0.88
CA VAL A 260 11.88 3.71 0.48
C VAL A 260 12.01 5.08 1.16
N ALA A 261 13.05 5.86 0.84
CA ALA A 261 13.22 7.20 1.39
C ALA A 261 12.13 8.21 0.97
N LEU A 262 11.32 7.88 -0.05
CA LEU A 262 10.27 8.75 -0.62
C LEU A 262 8.86 8.35 -0.19
N SER A 263 8.71 7.30 0.63
CA SER A 263 7.42 6.68 0.91
C SER A 263 6.98 6.82 2.37
N ALA A 264 7.41 7.89 3.05
CA ALA A 264 6.92 8.18 4.39
C ALA A 264 5.40 8.48 4.36
N PRO A 265 4.65 8.14 5.42
CA PRO A 265 5.09 7.46 6.65
C PRO A 265 5.29 5.94 6.47
N TYR A 266 5.86 5.27 7.47
CA TYR A 266 6.31 3.87 7.41
C TYR A 266 5.50 2.94 8.31
N GLY A 267 5.40 1.68 7.91
CA GLY A 267 4.55 0.65 8.52
C GLY A 267 3.27 0.41 7.73
N HIS A 268 2.58 -0.70 8.00
CA HIS A 268 1.34 -1.07 7.31
C HIS A 268 0.21 -0.03 7.51
N ASP A 269 0.28 0.74 8.59
CA ASP A 269 -0.67 1.76 9.02
C ASP A 269 -0.05 3.17 9.10
N GLY A 270 1.26 3.30 8.82
CA GLY A 270 1.96 4.58 8.83
C GLY A 270 2.40 5.05 10.22
N ALA A 271 2.61 4.13 11.18
CA ALA A 271 3.02 4.45 12.54
C ALA A 271 4.34 5.25 12.67
N TYR A 272 5.25 5.21 11.70
CA TYR A 272 6.54 5.90 11.83
C TYR A 272 6.67 7.05 10.82
N ALA A 273 6.86 8.28 11.31
CA ALA A 273 7.05 9.44 10.44
C ALA A 273 8.38 9.45 9.66
N THR A 274 9.42 8.76 10.17
CA THR A 274 10.77 8.83 9.59
C THR A 274 11.39 7.46 9.33
N LEU A 275 12.26 7.42 8.32
CA LEU A 275 12.97 6.20 7.92
C LEU A 275 13.85 5.68 9.06
N GLU A 276 14.50 6.59 9.78
CA GLU A 276 15.33 6.23 10.93
C GLU A 276 14.49 5.62 12.05
N ALA A 277 13.30 6.16 12.35
CA ALA A 277 12.46 5.63 13.41
C ALA A 277 11.98 4.20 13.12
N VAL A 278 11.58 3.91 11.88
CA VAL A 278 11.21 2.55 11.50
C VAL A 278 12.43 1.62 11.48
N VAL A 279 13.62 2.08 11.11
CA VAL A 279 14.86 1.29 11.27
C VAL A 279 15.11 0.95 12.74
N ARG A 280 14.96 1.93 13.65
CA ARG A 280 15.11 1.72 15.10
C ARG A 280 14.06 0.74 15.66
N HIS A 281 12.85 0.73 15.11
CA HIS A 281 11.85 -0.30 15.40
C HIS A 281 12.40 -1.70 15.07
N HIS A 282 12.89 -1.92 13.86
CA HIS A 282 13.44 -3.22 13.45
C HIS A 282 14.58 -3.71 14.36
N LEU A 283 15.43 -2.80 14.86
CA LEU A 283 16.54 -3.18 15.74
C LEU A 283 16.06 -3.69 17.12
N ARG A 284 14.90 -3.23 17.60
CA ARG A 284 14.41 -3.50 18.98
C ARG A 284 12.87 -3.60 19.08
N ALA A 285 12.23 -4.27 18.13
CA ALA A 285 10.78 -4.22 17.90
C ALA A 285 9.90 -4.37 19.14
N ARG A 286 10.13 -5.40 19.98
CA ARG A 286 9.35 -5.59 21.22
C ARG A 286 9.45 -4.40 22.17
N TRP A 287 10.63 -3.79 22.29
CA TRP A 287 10.82 -2.62 23.14
C TRP A 287 10.15 -1.40 22.51
N SER A 288 10.34 -1.18 21.21
CA SER A 288 9.78 -0.06 20.47
C SER A 288 8.25 -0.06 20.47
N LEU A 289 7.61 -1.23 20.33
CA LEU A 289 6.15 -1.37 20.44
C LEU A 289 5.62 -0.94 21.82
N HIS A 290 6.32 -1.31 22.90
CA HIS A 290 5.88 -0.94 24.26
C HIS A 290 6.19 0.52 24.64
N HIS A 291 7.11 1.17 23.92
CA HIS A 291 7.55 2.56 24.15
C HIS A 291 7.31 3.41 22.91
N TYR A 292 6.26 3.09 22.14
CA TYR A 292 5.95 3.79 20.90
C TYR A 292 5.58 5.23 21.21
N ASP A 293 6.31 6.16 20.60
CA ASP A 293 6.01 7.59 20.65
C ASP A 293 4.89 7.91 19.66
N GLN A 294 3.70 8.16 20.20
CA GLN A 294 2.49 8.45 19.42
C GLN A 294 2.58 9.75 18.62
N SER A 295 3.50 10.66 18.95
CA SER A 295 3.71 11.90 18.17
C SER A 295 4.26 11.65 16.77
N GLN A 296 4.71 10.43 16.48
CA GLN A 296 5.16 10.02 15.14
C GLN A 296 4.01 9.69 14.20
N ALA A 297 2.80 9.42 14.72
CA ALA A 297 1.64 9.17 13.87
C ALA A 297 1.14 10.51 13.31
N TRP A 298 1.19 10.64 11.99
CA TRP A 298 0.62 11.80 11.33
C TRP A 298 -0.81 11.55 10.90
N LEU A 299 -1.72 12.05 11.72
CA LEU A 299 -3.15 11.86 11.59
C LEU A 299 -3.80 13.24 11.63
N PRO A 300 -4.39 13.72 10.52
CA PRO A 300 -5.17 14.95 10.52
C PRO A 300 -6.25 14.88 11.62
N SER A 301 -6.25 15.87 12.51
CA SER A 301 -7.03 15.83 13.76
C SER A 301 -8.50 16.04 13.49
N ARG A 302 -9.33 15.16 14.07
CA ARG A 302 -10.78 15.31 14.15
C ARG A 302 -11.26 14.54 15.39
N PRO A 303 -12.02 15.17 16.32
CA PRO A 303 -12.25 14.59 17.65
C PRO A 303 -12.79 13.15 17.70
N ASP A 304 -13.71 12.78 16.80
CA ASP A 304 -14.28 11.43 16.74
C ASP A 304 -13.32 10.37 16.18
N LEU A 305 -12.38 10.76 15.32
CA LEU A 305 -11.35 9.88 14.78
C LEU A 305 -10.16 9.78 15.75
N ASP A 306 -9.75 10.90 16.34
CA ASP A 306 -8.66 10.97 17.32
C ASP A 306 -8.92 10.04 18.53
N ALA A 307 -10.19 9.86 18.90
CA ALA A 307 -10.60 8.95 19.97
C ALA A 307 -10.29 7.47 19.68
N GLN A 308 -10.13 7.09 18.41
CA GLN A 308 -9.94 5.72 17.96
C GLN A 308 -8.47 5.40 17.66
N ASP A 309 -7.67 6.42 17.33
CA ASP A 309 -6.34 6.29 16.72
C ASP A 309 -5.32 5.47 17.51
N PHE A 310 -5.50 5.36 18.82
CA PHE A 310 -4.56 4.65 19.70
C PHE A 310 -5.25 3.66 20.63
N VAL A 311 -6.47 3.19 20.31
CA VAL A 311 -7.18 2.22 21.17
C VAL A 311 -6.32 0.97 21.43
N VAL A 312 -5.76 0.38 20.37
CA VAL A 312 -4.85 -0.77 20.48
C VAL A 312 -3.56 -0.41 21.21
N MET A 313 -2.95 0.71 20.85
CA MET A 313 -1.67 1.13 21.42
C MET A 313 -1.76 1.65 22.86
N ASN A 314 -2.93 2.02 23.36
CA ASN A 314 -3.15 2.41 24.75
C ASN A 314 -3.41 1.19 25.64
N ASP A 315 -3.85 0.06 25.10
CA ASP A 315 -4.09 -1.18 25.85
C ASP A 315 -2.80 -2.04 26.04
N PRO A 316 -2.30 -2.22 27.28
CA PRO A 316 -1.11 -3.04 27.53
C PRO A 316 -1.27 -4.52 27.20
N ALA A 317 -2.46 -5.09 27.32
CA ALA A 317 -2.73 -6.48 26.97
C ALA A 317 -2.69 -6.68 25.45
N ARG A 318 -3.31 -5.80 24.65
CA ARG A 318 -3.17 -5.85 23.19
C ARG A 318 -1.71 -5.67 22.73
N ARG A 319 -0.98 -4.70 23.29
CA ARG A 319 0.47 -4.56 23.03
C ARG A 319 1.24 -5.85 23.34
N ARG A 320 0.91 -6.57 24.42
CA ARG A 320 1.53 -7.87 24.74
C ARG A 320 1.16 -8.97 23.74
N GLN A 321 -0.06 -8.98 23.23
CA GLN A 321 -0.49 -9.95 22.22
C GLN A 321 0.30 -9.76 20.92
N ILE A 322 0.42 -8.52 20.43
CA ILE A 322 1.25 -8.18 19.28
C ILE A 322 2.71 -8.54 19.55
N ALA A 323 3.26 -8.14 20.70
CA ALA A 323 4.65 -8.41 21.08
C ALA A 323 4.99 -9.92 21.08
N ARG A 324 4.03 -10.80 21.43
CA ARG A 324 4.25 -12.26 21.47
C ARG A 324 4.52 -12.85 20.09
N ARG A 325 3.94 -12.27 19.03
CA ARG A 325 4.12 -12.70 17.64
C ARG A 325 5.41 -12.20 16.99
N VAL A 326 6.17 -11.30 17.63
CA VAL A 326 7.39 -10.74 17.03
C VAL A 326 8.44 -11.82 16.74
N GLU A 327 8.81 -11.94 15.46
CA GLU A 327 9.74 -12.93 14.89
C GLU A 327 11.18 -12.40 14.79
N ILE A 328 11.34 -11.10 14.55
CA ILE A 328 12.66 -10.48 14.43
C ILE A 328 13.38 -10.40 15.78
N ARG A 329 14.70 -10.62 15.73
CA ARG A 329 15.56 -10.60 16.92
C ARG A 329 16.16 -9.22 17.13
N ARG A 330 16.37 -8.86 18.40
CA ARG A 330 17.09 -7.64 18.76
C ARG A 330 18.49 -7.63 18.14
N VAL A 331 18.85 -6.50 17.53
CA VAL A 331 20.19 -6.18 17.03
C VAL A 331 20.70 -4.94 17.76
N ASN A 332 21.96 -4.97 18.19
CA ASN A 332 22.60 -3.80 18.79
C ASN A 332 23.54 -3.15 17.76
N LEU A 333 23.21 -1.92 17.39
CA LEU A 333 24.03 -1.03 16.56
C LEU A 333 24.32 0.25 17.35
N SER A 334 25.47 0.85 17.10
CA SER A 334 25.77 2.21 17.56
C SER A 334 25.00 3.24 16.74
N GLU A 335 24.93 4.47 17.23
CA GLU A 335 24.27 5.59 16.52
C GLU A 335 24.88 5.84 15.12
N GLY A 336 26.21 5.75 15.01
CA GLY A 336 26.88 5.87 13.71
C GLY A 336 26.50 4.75 12.73
N GLU A 337 26.30 3.54 13.22
CA GLU A 337 25.88 2.41 12.38
C GLU A 337 24.41 2.49 11.96
N VAL A 338 23.54 3.05 12.81
CA VAL A 338 22.16 3.37 12.41
C VAL A 338 22.17 4.43 11.31
N SER A 339 22.99 5.48 11.44
CA SER A 339 23.15 6.52 10.42
C SER A 339 23.70 5.96 9.09
N ASP A 340 24.67 5.04 9.16
CA ASP A 340 25.19 4.35 7.97
C ASP A 340 24.09 3.48 7.30
N LEU A 341 23.28 2.74 8.07
CA LEU A 341 22.14 1.98 7.52
C LEU A 341 21.13 2.90 6.82
N VAL A 342 20.73 4.00 7.46
CA VAL A 342 19.82 4.97 6.86
C VAL A 342 20.44 5.56 5.59
N SER A 343 21.75 5.86 5.59
CA SER A 343 22.47 6.30 4.40
C SER A 343 22.35 5.29 3.26
N PHE A 344 22.53 4.00 3.53
CA PHE A 344 22.34 2.95 2.53
C PHE A 344 20.93 2.91 1.96
N LEU A 345 19.89 3.04 2.81
CA LEU A 345 18.51 3.07 2.33
C LEU A 345 18.23 4.28 1.42
N HIS A 346 18.86 5.44 1.66
CA HIS A 346 18.82 6.56 0.70
C HIS A 346 19.52 6.23 -0.63
N ALA A 347 20.53 5.36 -0.62
CA ALA A 347 21.21 4.91 -1.84
C ALA A 347 20.31 4.05 -2.75
N LEU A 348 19.17 3.56 -2.23
CA LEU A 348 18.14 2.84 -2.99
C LEU A 348 17.15 3.77 -3.71
N THR A 349 17.35 5.09 -3.62
CA THR A 349 16.48 6.08 -4.25
C THR A 349 16.97 6.39 -5.66
N ASP A 350 16.10 6.18 -6.64
CA ASP A 350 16.32 6.59 -8.02
C ASP A 350 16.11 8.12 -8.13
N PRO A 351 17.12 8.89 -8.60
CA PRO A 351 16.96 10.33 -8.79
C PRO A 351 15.80 10.71 -9.72
N ALA A 352 15.46 9.87 -10.72
CA ALA A 352 14.35 10.14 -11.63
C ALA A 352 12.99 10.07 -10.91
N SER A 353 12.90 9.35 -9.79
CA SER A 353 11.67 9.25 -8.98
C SER A 353 11.41 10.45 -8.08
N LEU A 354 12.34 11.42 -8.01
CA LEU A 354 12.17 12.63 -7.21
C LEU A 354 11.21 13.64 -7.85
N ASP A 355 11.03 13.58 -9.16
CA ASP A 355 10.16 14.47 -9.92
C ASP A 355 9.45 13.69 -11.03
N LEU A 356 8.18 13.36 -10.77
CA LEU A 356 7.31 12.65 -11.71
C LEU A 356 6.27 13.56 -12.37
N ARG A 357 6.47 14.88 -12.37
CA ARG A 357 5.47 15.79 -12.95
C ARG A 357 5.21 15.52 -14.43
N ASP A 358 6.22 15.01 -15.14
CA ASP A 358 6.11 14.62 -16.55
C ASP A 358 5.22 13.38 -16.78
N THR A 359 4.85 12.64 -15.72
CA THR A 359 3.89 11.52 -15.83
C THR A 359 2.44 11.96 -15.63
N VAL A 360 2.20 13.21 -15.22
CA VAL A 360 0.85 13.74 -15.02
C VAL A 360 0.36 14.36 -16.33
N PRO A 361 -0.79 13.92 -16.89
CA PRO A 361 -1.31 14.50 -18.12
C PRO A 361 -1.80 15.94 -17.89
N ASP A 362 -1.74 16.78 -18.92
CA ASP A 362 -2.22 18.17 -18.88
C ASP A 362 -3.73 18.28 -18.62
N ARG A 363 -4.50 17.29 -19.10
CA ARG A 363 -5.94 17.15 -18.88
C ARG A 363 -6.34 15.67 -18.94
N VAL A 364 -7.47 15.35 -18.34
CA VAL A 364 -8.16 14.06 -18.56
C VAL A 364 -9.31 14.22 -19.57
N PRO A 365 -9.60 13.20 -20.39
CA PRO A 365 -10.74 13.17 -21.31
C PRO A 365 -12.11 13.47 -20.68
N SER A 366 -12.29 13.19 -19.38
CA SER A 366 -13.52 13.53 -18.65
C SER A 366 -13.73 15.03 -18.45
N GLY A 367 -12.69 15.86 -18.64
CA GLY A 367 -12.72 17.30 -18.36
C GLY A 367 -12.67 17.65 -16.87
N LEU A 368 -12.51 16.65 -15.98
CA LEU A 368 -12.29 16.89 -14.56
C LEU A 368 -10.93 17.59 -14.33
N PRO A 369 -10.82 18.46 -13.31
CA PRO A 369 -9.56 19.11 -13.00
C PRO A 369 -8.52 18.08 -12.53
N MET A 370 -7.25 18.29 -12.91
CA MET A 370 -6.12 17.44 -12.46
C MET A 370 -5.71 17.72 -11.01
N TYR A 371 -6.11 18.88 -10.47
CA TYR A 371 -5.82 19.33 -9.11
C TYR A 371 -7.05 20.05 -8.56
N GLU A 372 -7.50 19.64 -7.38
CA GLU A 372 -8.55 20.32 -6.60
C GLU A 372 -7.96 21.27 -5.55
#